data_AF-A0A432I480-F1
#
_entry.id   AF-A0A432I480-F1
#
_cell.length_a   1.000
_cell.length_b   1.000
_cell.length_c   1.000
_cell.angle_alpha   90.00
_cell.angle_beta   90.00
_cell.angle_gamma   90.00
#
_symmetry.space_group_name_H-M   'P 1'
#
loop_
_entity.id
_entity.type
_entity.pdbx_description
1 polymer ?
#
loop_
_entity_poly.entity_id
_entity_poly.type
_entity_poly.pdbx_seq_one_letter_code
_entity_poly.pdbx_strand_id
1 'polypeptide(L)'
;MPPFWPFKRSKSGEDEGPGTVEYDRDEDTAETLADRSHVEDEGYQAAMNLLENPHLGAPAQGEAVSQTIVEADETLVAPAVSERDPARYSQSGDSYWYYQNEDGTYEPEPHVKNADGSFAPYSG
;
A
#
# COMPACT_ATOMS: atom_id res chain seq x y z
N MET A 1 28.30 -31.58 -4.45
CA MET A 1 29.28 -30.49 -4.23
C MET A 1 28.49 -29.23 -3.91
N PRO A 2 28.75 -28.53 -2.80
CA PRO A 2 28.08 -27.26 -2.51
C PRO A 2 28.55 -26.18 -3.51
N PRO A 3 27.66 -25.29 -3.98
CA PRO A 3 28.01 -24.23 -4.91
C PRO A 3 28.91 -23.19 -4.26
N PHE A 4 29.91 -22.73 -5.00
CA PHE A 4 30.87 -21.71 -4.61
C PHE A 4 30.24 -20.32 -4.82
N TRP A 5 29.79 -19.68 -3.74
CA TRP A 5 29.40 -18.26 -3.79
C TRP A 5 30.63 -17.39 -3.55
N PRO A 6 30.90 -16.35 -4.39
CA PRO A 6 32.05 -15.46 -4.22
C PRO A 6 31.92 -14.50 -3.03
N PHE A 7 30.77 -14.47 -2.35
CA PHE A 7 30.59 -13.69 -1.13
C PHE A 7 31.11 -14.51 0.06
N LYS A 8 32.27 -14.10 0.59
CA LYS A 8 32.77 -14.60 1.87
C LYS A 8 31.73 -14.20 2.92
N ARG A 9 31.07 -15.19 3.56
CA ARG A 9 30.21 -14.93 4.71
C ARG A 9 31.11 -14.44 5.84
N SER A 10 31.22 -13.12 5.98
CA SER A 10 31.86 -12.47 7.11
C SER A 10 31.24 -13.02 8.39
N LYS A 11 32.08 -13.33 9.37
CA LYS A 11 31.66 -13.67 10.73
C LYS A 11 30.68 -12.59 11.18
N SER A 12 29.51 -13.00 11.63
CA SER A 12 28.52 -12.13 12.28
C SER A 12 29.21 -11.44 13.45
N GLY A 13 29.72 -10.23 13.18
CA GLY A 13 29.90 -9.24 14.22
C GLY A 13 28.49 -8.93 14.71
N GLU A 14 28.35 -8.80 16.02
CA GLU A 14 27.16 -8.28 16.65
C GLU A 14 26.79 -6.99 15.91
N ASP A 15 25.74 -7.04 15.08
CA ASP A 15 25.10 -5.85 14.53
C ASP A 15 24.48 -5.19 15.76
N GLU A 16 25.19 -4.22 16.35
CA GLU A 16 24.58 -3.27 17.24
C GLU A 16 23.57 -2.51 16.39
N GLY A 17 22.34 -3.03 16.39
CA GLY A 17 21.22 -2.42 15.69
C GLY A 17 21.11 -0.95 16.09
N PRO A 18 20.45 -0.12 15.27
CA PRO A 18 20.29 1.30 15.60
C PRO A 18 19.79 1.41 17.04
N GLY A 19 20.56 2.10 17.88
CA GLY A 19 20.30 2.19 19.31
C GLY A 19 18.86 2.62 19.55
N THR A 20 18.21 2.00 20.54
CA THR A 20 16.85 2.35 20.94
C THR A 20 16.80 3.85 21.25
N VAL A 21 16.05 4.61 20.46
CA VAL A 21 15.78 6.02 20.73
C VAL A 21 14.69 6.07 21.79
N GLU A 22 15.06 6.41 23.03
CA GLU A 22 14.11 6.69 24.10
C GLU A 22 13.63 8.14 23.97
N TYR A 23 12.31 8.34 23.96
CA TYR A 23 11.71 9.67 23.91
C TYR A 23 11.20 10.03 25.30
N ASP A 24 11.75 11.09 25.89
CA ASP A 24 11.21 11.68 27.10
C ASP A 24 10.11 12.68 26.75
N ARG A 25 9.01 12.66 27.49
CA ARG A 25 7.87 13.57 27.28
C ARG A 25 8.20 15.00 27.74
N ASP A 26 9.13 15.13 28.68
CA ASP A 26 9.55 16.41 29.26
C ASP A 26 10.76 17.01 28.52
N GLU A 27 11.21 16.38 27.42
CA GLU A 27 12.26 16.92 26.56
C GLU A 27 11.75 18.20 25.87
N ASP A 28 12.56 19.26 25.92
CA ASP A 28 12.26 20.56 25.32
C ASP A 28 12.34 20.46 23.78
N THR A 29 11.28 19.91 23.20
CA THR A 29 11.12 19.70 21.75
C THR A 29 10.56 20.94 21.04
N ALA A 30 10.47 22.08 21.73
CA ALA A 30 9.93 23.30 21.16
C ALA A 30 10.75 23.77 19.95
N GLU A 31 12.07 23.61 20.00
CA GLU A 31 12.98 23.98 18.91
C GLU A 31 12.84 23.05 17.69
N THR A 32 12.68 21.74 17.91
CA THR A 32 12.51 20.77 16.82
C THR A 32 11.14 20.88 16.16
N LEU A 33 10.09 21.20 16.93
CA LEU A 33 8.75 21.48 16.40
C LEU A 33 8.68 22.83 15.65
N ALA A 34 9.54 23.77 16.00
CA ALA A 34 9.65 25.06 15.31
C ALA A 34 10.52 24.99 14.04
N ASP A 35 11.26 23.89 13.83
CA ASP A 35 12.12 23.74 12.66
C ASP A 35 11.28 23.59 11.38
N ARG A 36 11.33 24.64 10.55
CA ARG A 36 10.68 24.71 9.24
C ARG A 36 11.69 24.65 8.08
N SER A 37 12.97 24.38 8.35
CA SER A 37 14.00 24.36 7.31
C SER A 37 13.68 23.38 6.18
N HIS A 38 13.02 22.27 6.48
CA HIS A 38 12.60 21.26 5.51
C HIS A 38 11.56 21.75 4.48
N VAL A 39 10.72 22.74 4.83
CA VAL A 39 9.78 23.37 3.87
C VAL A 39 10.40 24.56 3.14
N GLU A 40 11.52 25.07 3.63
CA GLU A 40 12.28 26.14 2.98
C GLU A 40 13.35 25.60 2.02
N ASP A 41 13.57 24.28 2.03
CA ASP A 41 14.49 23.58 1.15
C ASP A 41 14.16 23.80 -0.34
N GLU A 42 15.21 23.98 -1.15
CA GLU A 42 15.10 24.24 -2.58
C GLU A 42 14.40 23.11 -3.34
N GLY A 43 14.64 21.86 -2.93
CA GLY A 43 14.01 20.67 -3.51
C GLY A 43 12.52 20.62 -3.19
N TYR A 44 12.12 20.92 -1.96
CA TYR A 44 10.72 21.01 -1.57
C TYR A 44 10.00 22.12 -2.35
N GLN A 45 10.58 23.32 -2.41
CA GLN A 45 10.01 24.45 -3.15
C GLN A 45 9.92 24.17 -4.66
N ALA A 46 10.92 23.53 -5.25
CA ALA A 46 10.89 23.14 -6.65
C ALA A 46 9.80 22.10 -6.94
N ALA A 47 9.60 21.12 -6.06
CA ALA A 47 8.54 20.13 -6.20
C ALA A 47 7.14 20.76 -6.08
N MET A 48 6.95 21.68 -5.12
CA MET A 48 5.69 22.43 -5.00
C MET A 48 5.45 23.30 -6.24
N ASN A 49 6.48 23.95 -6.76
CA ASN A 49 6.36 24.75 -7.98
C ASN A 49 6.01 23.89 -9.20
N LEU A 50 6.54 22.67 -9.32
CA LEU A 50 6.17 21.72 -10.38
C LEU A 50 4.71 21.26 -10.27
N LEU A 51 4.19 21.13 -9.05
CA LEU A 51 2.78 20.79 -8.82
C LEU A 51 1.85 21.96 -9.17
N GLU A 52 2.24 23.19 -8.82
CA GLU A 52 1.49 24.41 -9.12
C GLU A 52 1.56 24.80 -10.60
N ASN A 53 2.73 24.66 -11.22
CA ASN A 53 3.01 25.03 -12.60
C ASN A 53 3.61 23.84 -13.37
N PRO A 54 2.77 22.85 -13.75
CA PRO A 54 3.22 21.70 -14.50
C PRO A 54 3.83 22.12 -15.84
N HIS A 55 5.09 21.77 -16.05
CA HIS A 55 5.85 22.08 -17.27
C HIS A 55 5.31 21.38 -18.54
N LEU A 56 4.40 20.41 -18.39
CA LEU A 56 3.72 19.70 -19.47
C LEU A 56 2.39 20.37 -19.87
N GLY A 57 2.12 21.58 -19.39
CA GLY A 57 0.81 22.21 -19.47
C GLY A 57 -0.13 21.66 -18.39
N ALA A 58 -1.32 22.26 -18.24
CA ALA A 58 -2.36 21.68 -17.40
C ALA A 58 -2.47 20.20 -17.78
N PRO A 59 -2.45 19.25 -16.80
CA PRO A 59 -2.77 17.88 -17.15
C PRO A 59 -4.10 18.00 -17.90
N ALA A 60 -4.17 17.43 -19.11
CA ALA A 60 -5.47 17.10 -19.66
C ALA A 60 -6.18 16.42 -18.50
N GLN A 61 -7.18 17.10 -17.92
CA GLN A 61 -8.00 16.51 -16.87
C GLN A 61 -8.42 15.20 -17.49
N GLY A 62 -7.78 14.11 -17.07
CA GLY A 62 -8.28 12.79 -17.36
C GLY A 62 -9.70 12.89 -16.87
N GLU A 63 -10.63 12.79 -17.83
CA GLU A 63 -12.06 12.94 -17.67
C GLU A 63 -12.40 12.58 -16.24
N ALA A 64 -12.83 13.58 -15.45
CA ALA A 64 -13.04 13.41 -14.03
C ALA A 64 -13.83 12.12 -13.85
N VAL A 65 -13.14 11.05 -13.43
CA VAL A 65 -13.77 9.76 -13.26
C VAL A 65 -14.81 10.07 -12.23
N SER A 66 -16.07 10.04 -12.65
CA SER A 66 -17.18 10.38 -11.77
C SER A 66 -17.02 9.43 -10.60
N GLN A 67 -16.50 9.95 -9.48
CA GLN A 67 -16.57 9.27 -8.22
C GLN A 67 -18.05 9.27 -7.94
N THR A 68 -18.72 8.22 -8.43
CA THR A 68 -20.03 7.87 -7.95
C THR A 68 -19.80 7.58 -6.47
N ILE A 69 -20.03 8.61 -5.67
CA ILE A 69 -20.26 8.45 -4.25
C ILE A 69 -21.50 7.56 -4.24
N VAL A 70 -21.29 6.25 -4.13
CA VAL A 70 -22.33 5.34 -3.71
C VAL A 70 -22.61 5.82 -2.29
N GLU A 71 -23.63 6.67 -2.15
CA GLU A 71 -24.30 6.85 -0.87
C GLU A 71 -24.48 5.43 -0.34
N ALA A 72 -23.90 5.19 0.84
CA ALA A 72 -24.14 3.99 1.60
C ALA A 72 -25.62 3.99 1.98
N ASP A 73 -26.47 3.62 1.02
CA ASP A 73 -27.73 3.02 1.34
C ASP A 73 -27.35 1.73 2.05
N GLU A 74 -27.64 1.69 3.34
CA GLU A 74 -27.56 0.53 4.22
C GLU A 74 -28.52 -0.57 3.72
N THR A 75 -28.30 -1.03 2.49
CA THR A 75 -28.82 -2.30 2.04
C THR A 75 -27.91 -3.34 2.65
N LEU A 76 -28.40 -3.95 3.73
CA LEU A 76 -27.95 -5.22 4.27
C LEU A 76 -27.81 -6.20 3.09
N VAL A 77 -26.65 -6.23 2.45
CA VAL A 77 -26.30 -7.26 1.48
C VAL A 77 -26.06 -8.50 2.33
N ALA A 78 -27.11 -9.31 2.44
CA ALA A 78 -27.01 -10.69 2.88
C ALA A 78 -25.75 -11.30 2.25
N PRO A 79 -24.94 -12.08 2.99
CA PRO A 79 -23.73 -12.66 2.44
C PRO A 79 -24.11 -13.46 1.20
N ALA A 80 -23.86 -12.86 0.04
CA ALA A 80 -24.06 -13.52 -1.23
C ALA A 80 -22.90 -14.51 -1.30
N VAL A 81 -23.12 -15.68 -0.72
CA VAL A 81 -22.43 -16.91 -1.09
C VAL A 81 -22.86 -17.18 -2.53
N SER A 82 -22.40 -16.34 -3.45
CA SER A 82 -22.55 -16.57 -4.88
C SER A 82 -21.73 -17.81 -5.16
N GLU A 83 -22.34 -18.79 -5.82
CA GLU A 83 -21.73 -20.02 -6.32
C GLU A 83 -20.65 -19.71 -7.38
N ARG A 84 -19.63 -18.94 -6.97
CA ARG A 84 -18.49 -18.52 -7.78
C ARG A 84 -17.59 -19.73 -7.97
N ASP A 85 -17.11 -19.91 -9.19
CA ASP A 85 -16.22 -21.03 -9.50
C ASP A 85 -14.89 -20.87 -8.74
N PRO A 86 -14.55 -21.80 -7.83
CA PRO A 86 -13.32 -21.70 -7.03
C PRO A 86 -12.04 -21.79 -7.88
N ALA A 87 -12.11 -22.29 -9.11
CA ALA A 87 -10.96 -22.38 -10.02
C ALA A 87 -10.61 -21.03 -10.68
N ARG A 88 -11.49 -20.03 -10.59
CA ARG A 88 -11.25 -18.67 -11.13
C ARG A 88 -10.58 -17.73 -10.13
N TYR A 89 -10.29 -18.21 -8.92
CA TYR A 89 -9.51 -17.46 -7.95
C TYR A 89 -8.01 -17.64 -8.20
N SER A 90 -7.31 -16.52 -8.33
CA SER A 90 -5.85 -16.48 -8.48
C SER A 90 -5.20 -15.89 -7.23
N GLN A 91 -4.19 -16.58 -6.69
CA GLN A 91 -3.44 -16.09 -5.55
C GLN A 91 -2.42 -15.04 -6.01
N SER A 92 -2.42 -13.89 -5.33
CA SER A 92 -1.39 -12.85 -5.50
C SER A 92 -0.22 -13.07 -4.53
N GLY A 93 0.92 -12.42 -4.79
CA GLY A 93 2.10 -12.47 -3.91
C GLY A 93 1.87 -11.92 -2.50
N ASP A 94 0.75 -11.23 -2.29
CA ASP A 94 0.32 -10.62 -1.03
C ASP A 94 -0.58 -11.54 -0.17
N SER A 95 -0.65 -12.84 -0.46
CA SER A 95 -1.48 -13.83 0.24
C SER A 95 -3.01 -13.71 0.05
N TYR A 96 -3.49 -12.67 -0.62
CA TYR A 96 -4.88 -12.54 -1.05
C TYR A 96 -5.16 -13.27 -2.36
N TRP A 97 -6.44 -13.59 -2.55
CA TRP A 97 -6.99 -14.20 -3.75
C TRP A 97 -7.90 -13.20 -4.45
N TYR A 98 -7.83 -13.17 -5.77
CA TYR A 98 -8.65 -12.29 -6.60
C TYR A 98 -9.45 -13.14 -7.58
N TYR A 99 -10.74 -12.80 -7.73
CA TYR A 99 -11.60 -13.48 -8.67
C TYR A 99 -11.39 -12.93 -10.09
N GLN A 100 -11.14 -13.82 -11.05
CA GLN A 100 -11.00 -13.46 -12.46
C GLN A 100 -12.36 -13.58 -13.19
N ASN A 101 -12.79 -12.49 -13.81
CA ASN A 101 -13.99 -12.43 -14.63
C ASN A 101 -13.81 -13.14 -15.98
N GLU A 102 -14.89 -13.31 -16.73
CA GLU A 102 -14.85 -13.95 -18.06
C GLU A 102 -14.05 -13.13 -19.08
N ASP A 103 -14.03 -11.82 -18.94
CA ASP A 103 -13.20 -10.89 -19.72
C ASP A 103 -11.71 -10.93 -19.36
N GLY A 104 -11.32 -11.74 -18.37
CA GLY A 104 -9.93 -11.87 -17.90
C GLY A 104 -9.49 -10.78 -16.92
N THR A 105 -10.33 -9.78 -16.67
CA THR A 105 -10.14 -8.74 -15.64
C THR A 105 -10.35 -9.29 -14.23
N TYR A 106 -9.64 -8.76 -13.24
CA TYR A 106 -9.80 -9.12 -11.83
C TYR A 106 -10.75 -8.19 -11.09
N GLU A 107 -11.50 -8.74 -10.16
CA GLU A 107 -12.25 -7.91 -9.20
C GLU A 107 -11.30 -7.21 -8.24
N PRO A 108 -11.59 -5.95 -7.86
CA PRO A 108 -10.76 -5.20 -6.92
C PRO A 108 -10.91 -5.70 -5.47
N GLU A 109 -11.92 -6.52 -5.18
CA GLU A 109 -12.22 -7.01 -3.85
C GLU A 109 -11.28 -8.18 -3.47
N PRO A 110 -10.39 -8.00 -2.49
CA PRO A 110 -9.47 -9.05 -2.07
C PRO A 110 -10.24 -10.13 -1.28
N HIS A 111 -9.90 -11.40 -1.51
CA HIS A 111 -10.47 -12.53 -0.81
C HIS A 111 -9.41 -13.32 -0.03
N VAL A 112 -9.84 -13.98 1.04
CA VAL A 112 -9.03 -14.90 1.84
C VAL A 112 -9.58 -16.31 1.69
N LYS A 113 -8.67 -17.28 1.57
CA LYS A 113 -9.03 -18.70 1.53
C LYS A 113 -9.13 -19.25 2.95
N ASN A 114 -10.32 -19.72 3.32
CA ASN A 114 -10.59 -20.36 4.60
C ASN A 114 -10.02 -21.78 4.64
N ALA A 115 -9.90 -22.34 5.85
CA ALA A 115 -9.47 -23.73 6.06
C ALA A 115 -10.40 -24.76 5.39
N ASP A 116 -11.67 -24.41 5.21
CA ASP A 116 -12.69 -25.20 4.51
C ASP A 116 -12.51 -25.18 2.98
N GLY A 117 -11.59 -24.35 2.47
CA GLY A 117 -11.34 -24.17 1.03
C GLY A 117 -12.26 -23.14 0.37
N SER A 118 -13.23 -22.58 1.10
CA SER A 118 -14.06 -21.47 0.66
C SER A 118 -13.29 -20.15 0.60
N PHE A 119 -13.73 -19.24 -0.27
CA PHE A 119 -13.20 -17.88 -0.38
C PHE A 119 -14.18 -16.91 0.26
N ALA A 120 -13.69 -16.05 1.15
CA ALA A 120 -14.46 -14.97 1.76
C ALA A 120 -13.78 -13.63 1.48
N PRO A 121 -14.54 -12.55 1.23
CA PRO A 121 -13.96 -11.24 1.04
C PRO A 121 -13.25 -10.79 2.32
N TYR A 122 -12.07 -10.18 2.14
CA TYR A 122 -11.30 -9.64 3.25
C TYR A 122 -12.03 -8.42 3.82
N SER A 123 -12.49 -8.54 5.06
CA SER A 123 -13.01 -7.44 5.86
C SER A 123 -12.01 -7.16 6.97
N GLY A 124 -11.37 -5.99 6.92
CA GLY A 124 -10.46 -5.50 7.97
C GLY A 124 -11.20 -4.79 9.10
#